data_AF-A0A0J9TPE2-F1
#
_entry.id   AF-A0A0J9TPE2-F1
#
_cell.length_a   1.000
_cell.length_b   1.000
_cell.length_c   1.000
_cell.angle_alpha   90.00
_cell.angle_beta   90.00
_cell.angle_gamma   90.00
#
_symmetry.space_group_name_H-M   'P 1'
#
loop_
_entity.id
_entity.type
_entity.pdbx_description
1 polymer ?
#
loop_
_entity_poly.entity_id
_entity_poly.type
_entity_poly.pdbx_seq_one_letter_code
_entity_poly.pdbx_strand_id
1 'polypeptide(L)'
;MPFPSDEFYNKLDKELQGTLVYKGFCHTIGSLTSNRKYMELCYKVVRFLTVNEYENNKKISCNHCKLLNYWIFDQIKSINREYETNINVAYGHISTVMSKIMNLYYGKNKSQCTLDTYVPYDDYWEARKEFYEYCLNYEEIKAKKDLTYTGCEKYRDYPKRKPHSLDKFKQILSEDNLKNCPNSDGETGGCDPNVLFAEFSKLNDFLETKNGLPGESSKLFLGLSKKDTATAASAIGVSLLGLTLFKVKRILISLFEYQIVLLILFYH
;
A
#
# COMPACT_ATOMS: atom_id res chain seq x y z
N MET A 1 8.15 -13.62 6.80
CA MET A 1 8.59 -12.58 5.85
C MET A 1 7.35 -11.86 5.32
N PRO A 2 7.30 -10.53 5.42
CA PRO A 2 6.26 -9.71 4.80
C PRO A 2 6.31 -9.87 3.28
N PHE A 3 5.20 -9.61 2.59
CA PHE A 3 5.19 -9.46 1.14
C PHE A 3 5.78 -8.10 0.73
N PRO A 4 6.31 -7.95 -0.49
CA PRO A 4 6.74 -6.65 -1.02
C PRO A 4 5.66 -5.55 -0.91
N SER A 5 4.39 -5.89 -1.13
CA SER A 5 3.27 -4.97 -0.91
C SER A 5 3.12 -4.54 0.55
N ASP A 6 3.36 -5.45 1.50
CA ASP A 6 3.31 -5.14 2.93
C ASP A 6 4.44 -4.17 3.30
N GLU A 7 5.63 -4.38 2.74
CA GLU A 7 6.78 -3.47 2.93
C GLU A 7 6.50 -2.08 2.35
N PHE A 8 5.86 -2.01 1.17
CA PHE A 8 5.43 -0.76 0.56
C PHE A 8 4.49 0.02 1.49
N TYR A 9 3.44 -0.63 2.03
CA TYR A 9 2.51 0.03 2.94
C TYR A 9 3.15 0.39 4.28
N ASN A 10 4.04 -0.45 4.81
CA ASN A 10 4.80 -0.14 6.03
C ASN A 10 5.63 1.15 5.88
N LYS A 11 6.17 1.43 4.68
CA LYS A 11 6.88 2.70 4.41
C LYS A 11 5.95 3.90 4.45
N LEU A 12 4.71 3.76 3.97
CA LEU A 12 3.66 4.79 3.98
C LEU A 12 3.13 5.05 5.39
N ASP A 13 2.94 4.00 6.18
CA ASP A 13 2.34 4.08 7.52
C ASP A 13 3.33 4.37 8.64
N LYS A 14 4.63 4.44 8.33
CA LYS A 14 5.66 4.80 9.30
C LYS A 14 5.39 6.17 9.94
N GLU A 15 5.50 6.21 11.27
CA GLU A 15 5.24 7.40 12.08
C GLU A 15 5.99 8.63 11.57
N LEU A 16 5.29 9.76 11.59
CA LEU A 16 5.86 11.05 11.23
C LEU A 16 6.79 11.54 12.33
N GLN A 17 8.05 11.79 11.99
CA GLN A 17 8.92 12.60 12.83
C GLN A 17 8.71 14.09 12.48
N GLY A 18 8.71 14.97 13.47
CA GLY A 18 8.45 16.39 13.25
C GLY A 18 9.52 17.03 12.37
N THR A 19 9.20 17.30 11.10
CA THR A 19 10.07 18.04 10.18
C THR A 19 9.38 19.30 9.67
N LEU A 20 10.16 20.36 9.46
CA LEU A 20 9.67 21.62 8.87
C LEU A 20 9.31 21.44 7.39
N VAL A 21 9.91 20.47 6.71
CA VAL A 21 9.67 20.16 5.29
C VAL A 21 8.18 19.96 5.03
N TYR A 22 7.47 19.23 5.88
CA TYR A 22 6.07 18.92 5.66
C TYR A 22 5.18 20.17 5.66
N LYS A 23 5.51 21.16 6.50
CA LYS A 23 4.76 22.43 6.59
C LYS A 23 4.93 23.31 5.35
N GLY A 24 5.99 23.14 4.57
CA GLY A 24 6.20 23.87 3.32
C GLY A 24 5.33 23.38 2.14
N PHE A 25 4.72 22.20 2.29
CA PHE A 25 3.87 21.58 1.28
C PHE A 25 2.41 21.51 1.70
N CYS A 26 2.15 21.06 2.93
CA CYS A 26 0.81 20.80 3.42
C CYS A 26 0.27 21.98 4.20
N HIS A 27 -0.96 22.37 3.89
CA HIS A 27 -1.69 23.44 4.57
C HIS A 27 -3.13 23.01 4.86
N THR A 28 -3.73 23.61 5.88
CA THR A 28 -5.14 23.37 6.22
C THR A 28 -6.06 23.89 5.13
N ILE A 29 -7.14 23.15 4.86
CA ILE A 29 -8.16 23.56 3.88
C ILE A 29 -9.45 23.82 4.64
N GLY A 30 -9.96 25.05 4.57
CA GLY A 30 -11.10 25.49 5.39
C GLY A 30 -12.37 24.66 5.22
N SER A 31 -12.59 24.06 4.05
CA SER A 31 -13.75 23.22 3.76
C SER A 31 -13.62 21.76 4.27
N LEU A 32 -12.44 21.33 4.72
CA LEU A 32 -12.24 19.95 5.21
C LEU A 32 -12.52 19.86 6.71
N THR A 33 -13.48 19.01 7.09
CA THR A 33 -13.98 18.86 8.47
C THR A 33 -12.99 18.19 9.42
N SER A 34 -12.04 17.38 8.92
CA SER A 34 -11.02 16.69 9.72
C SER A 34 -9.60 17.16 9.38
N ASN A 35 -9.31 18.44 9.62
CA ASN A 35 -8.02 19.06 9.31
C ASN A 35 -6.82 18.27 9.85
N ARG A 36 -6.90 17.71 11.07
CA ARG A 36 -5.77 16.95 11.65
C ARG A 36 -5.44 15.68 10.86
N LYS A 37 -6.44 14.83 10.59
CA LYS A 37 -6.23 13.56 9.87
C LYS A 37 -5.80 13.81 8.42
N TYR A 38 -6.37 14.85 7.81
CA TYR A 38 -5.98 15.29 6.48
C TYR A 38 -4.52 15.75 6.42
N MET A 39 -4.11 16.60 7.36
CA MET A 39 -2.73 17.06 7.45
C MET A 39 -1.77 15.89 7.68
N GLU A 40 -2.15 14.93 8.52
CA GLU A 40 -1.36 13.71 8.74
C GLU A 40 -1.19 12.90 7.46
N LEU A 41 -2.26 12.70 6.68
CA LEU A 41 -2.18 12.04 5.37
C LEU A 41 -1.25 12.81 4.42
N CYS A 42 -1.42 14.13 4.31
CA CYS A 42 -0.57 14.97 3.46
C CYS A 42 0.91 14.84 3.86
N TYR A 43 1.21 14.89 5.16
CA TYR A 43 2.57 14.70 5.68
C TYR A 43 3.14 13.30 5.34
N LYS A 44 2.34 12.24 5.43
CA LYS A 44 2.76 10.89 5.02
C LYS A 44 3.12 10.84 3.54
N VAL A 45 2.31 11.46 2.67
CA VAL A 45 2.59 11.57 1.23
C VAL A 45 3.87 12.33 0.96
N VAL A 46 4.05 13.52 1.57
CA VAL A 46 5.29 14.30 1.43
C VAL A 46 6.50 13.46 1.84
N ARG A 47 6.44 12.85 3.02
CA ARG A 47 7.52 12.02 3.55
C ARG A 47 7.86 10.87 2.61
N PHE A 48 6.87 10.12 2.15
CA PHE A 48 7.08 8.98 1.26
C PHE A 48 7.82 9.43 -0.01
N LEU A 49 7.34 10.50 -0.63
CA LEU A 49 7.94 11.01 -1.86
C LEU A 49 9.34 11.57 -1.66
N THR A 50 9.61 12.30 -0.57
CA THR A 50 10.96 12.85 -0.31
C THR A 50 11.96 11.76 0.07
N VAL A 51 11.54 10.76 0.85
CA VAL A 51 12.40 9.63 1.21
C VAL A 51 12.67 8.76 -0.01
N ASN A 52 11.65 8.45 -0.80
CA ASN A 52 11.81 7.65 -2.01
C ASN A 52 12.74 8.32 -3.01
N GLU A 53 12.66 9.66 -3.14
CA GLU A 53 13.53 10.42 -4.03
C GLU A 53 15.01 10.18 -3.72
N TYR A 54 15.36 10.32 -2.44
CA TYR A 54 16.71 10.09 -1.94
C TYR A 54 17.14 8.63 -2.07
N GLU A 55 16.30 7.68 -1.66
CA GLU A 55 16.66 6.26 -1.61
C GLU A 55 16.67 5.59 -2.99
N ASN A 56 15.90 6.08 -3.96
CA ASN A 56 15.68 5.42 -5.25
C ASN A 56 16.13 6.29 -6.44
N ASN A 57 17.08 7.20 -6.23
CA ASN A 57 17.68 8.03 -7.29
C ASN A 57 16.62 8.73 -8.15
N LYS A 58 15.65 9.39 -7.51
CA LYS A 58 14.58 10.15 -8.19
C LYS A 58 13.72 9.28 -9.11
N LYS A 59 13.43 8.03 -8.73
CA LYS A 59 12.56 7.14 -9.50
C LYS A 59 11.46 6.54 -8.62
N ILE A 60 10.26 6.47 -9.17
CA ILE A 60 9.15 5.67 -8.65
C ILE A 60 8.68 4.76 -9.77
N SER A 61 8.61 3.46 -9.51
CA SER A 61 8.07 2.50 -10.48
C SER A 61 6.59 2.75 -10.74
N CYS A 62 6.10 2.36 -11.91
CA CYS A 62 4.69 2.56 -12.26
C CYS A 62 3.74 1.90 -11.25
N ASN A 63 4.06 0.68 -10.80
CA ASN A 63 3.27 -0.05 -9.80
C ASN A 63 3.27 0.62 -8.43
N HIS A 64 4.44 1.10 -7.95
CA HIS A 64 4.48 1.87 -6.70
C HIS A 64 3.66 3.16 -6.82
N CYS A 65 3.68 3.81 -7.98
CA CYS A 65 2.86 4.99 -8.21
C CYS A 65 1.35 4.67 -8.18
N LYS A 66 0.93 3.59 -8.85
CA LYS A 66 -0.48 3.16 -8.85
C LYS A 66 -0.95 2.76 -7.44
N LEU A 67 -0.14 2.04 -6.69
CA LEU A 67 -0.47 1.70 -5.30
C LEU A 67 -0.52 2.91 -4.38
N LEU A 68 0.39 3.88 -4.57
CA LEU A 68 0.34 5.15 -3.85
C LEU A 68 -0.98 5.88 -4.13
N ASN A 69 -1.43 5.91 -5.39
CA ASN A 69 -2.69 6.49 -5.80
C ASN A 69 -3.91 5.88 -5.09
N TYR A 70 -4.02 4.55 -5.12
CA TYR A 70 -5.13 3.85 -4.46
C TYR A 70 -5.06 3.96 -2.94
N TRP A 71 -3.87 3.92 -2.35
CA TRP A 71 -3.70 4.11 -0.90
C TRP A 71 -4.14 5.51 -0.48
N ILE A 72 -3.73 6.56 -1.20
CA ILE A 72 -4.17 7.95 -0.94
C ILE A 72 -5.69 8.04 -0.98
N PHE A 73 -6.31 7.48 -2.03
CA PHE A 73 -7.77 7.50 -2.18
C PHE A 73 -8.50 6.80 -1.03
N ASP A 74 -8.03 5.61 -0.65
CA ASP A 74 -8.56 4.81 0.46
C ASP A 74 -8.49 5.59 1.79
N GLN A 75 -7.36 6.25 2.07
CA GLN A 75 -7.22 7.12 3.24
C GLN A 75 -8.18 8.31 3.20
N ILE A 76 -8.34 8.97 2.05
CA ILE A 76 -9.27 10.10 1.89
C ILE A 76 -10.71 9.63 2.11
N LYS A 77 -11.13 8.49 1.55
CA LYS A 77 -12.46 7.91 1.77
C LYS A 77 -12.68 7.60 3.26
N SER A 78 -11.69 7.02 3.93
CA SER A 78 -11.80 6.71 5.36
C SER A 78 -11.90 7.96 6.23
N ILE A 79 -11.27 9.07 5.83
CA ILE A 79 -11.39 10.36 6.53
C ILE A 79 -12.76 11.01 6.28
N ASN A 80 -13.32 10.86 5.08
CA ASN A 80 -14.50 11.59 4.60
C ASN A 80 -15.74 10.69 4.39
N ARG A 81 -15.93 9.66 5.22
CA ARG A 81 -17.01 8.65 5.06
C ARG A 81 -18.42 9.25 4.83
N GLU A 82 -18.66 10.46 5.32
CA GLU A 82 -19.97 11.12 5.30
C GLU A 82 -20.09 12.23 4.23
N TYR A 83 -19.01 12.63 3.54
CA TYR A 83 -18.99 13.83 2.70
C TYR A 83 -18.18 13.65 1.40
N GLU A 84 -18.87 13.28 0.32
CA GLU A 84 -18.26 13.07 -1.00
C GLU A 84 -17.59 14.33 -1.57
N THR A 85 -18.17 15.52 -1.33
CA THR A 85 -17.58 16.80 -1.74
C THR A 85 -16.19 17.01 -1.12
N ASN A 86 -15.95 16.52 0.09
CA ASN A 86 -14.65 16.62 0.75
C ASN A 86 -13.62 15.66 0.15
N ILE A 87 -14.05 14.56 -0.48
CA ILE A 87 -13.15 13.62 -1.17
C ILE A 87 -12.46 14.35 -2.33
N ASN A 88 -13.23 14.99 -3.22
CA ASN A 88 -12.68 15.68 -4.39
C ASN A 88 -11.75 16.85 -4.01
N VAL A 89 -12.13 17.62 -2.99
CA VAL A 89 -11.29 18.71 -2.47
C VAL A 89 -9.97 18.17 -1.88
N ALA A 90 -10.05 17.14 -1.04
CA ALA A 90 -8.88 16.51 -0.43
C ALA A 90 -7.93 15.92 -1.49
N TYR A 91 -8.52 15.25 -2.50
CA TYR A 91 -7.81 14.63 -3.62
C TYR A 91 -7.08 15.68 -4.47
N GLY A 92 -7.78 16.76 -4.85
CA GLY A 92 -7.20 17.85 -5.64
C GLY A 92 -6.02 18.55 -4.95
N HIS A 93 -6.11 18.79 -3.64
CA HIS A 93 -4.98 19.37 -2.91
C HIS A 93 -3.81 18.40 -2.78
N ILE A 94 -4.03 17.11 -2.49
CA ILE A 94 -2.93 16.12 -2.49
C ILE A 94 -2.28 16.02 -3.88
N SER A 95 -3.07 16.07 -4.97
CA SER A 95 -2.55 16.13 -6.34
C SER A 95 -1.61 17.32 -6.57
N THR A 96 -1.99 18.49 -6.06
CA THR A 96 -1.17 19.71 -6.13
C THR A 96 0.14 19.54 -5.35
N VAL A 97 0.08 18.97 -4.14
CA VAL A 97 1.25 18.68 -3.32
C VAL A 97 2.21 17.71 -4.01
N MET A 98 1.69 16.59 -4.52
CA MET A 98 2.50 15.60 -5.25
C MET A 98 3.17 16.23 -6.46
N SER A 99 2.43 17.00 -7.26
CA SER A 99 2.96 17.68 -8.44
C SER A 99 4.09 18.65 -8.09
N LYS A 100 3.95 19.41 -6.99
CA LYS A 100 5.01 20.32 -6.52
C LYS A 100 6.28 19.56 -6.13
N ILE A 101 6.15 18.44 -5.42
CA ILE A 101 7.28 17.59 -5.01
C ILE A 101 7.96 16.96 -6.22
N MET A 102 7.19 16.42 -7.17
CA MET A 102 7.74 15.85 -8.41
C MET A 102 8.57 16.88 -9.18
N ASN A 103 8.05 18.10 -9.32
CA ASN A 103 8.75 19.19 -10.00
C ASN A 103 10.04 19.61 -9.27
N LEU A 104 10.04 19.66 -7.93
CA LEU A 104 11.18 20.12 -7.16
C LEU A 104 12.30 19.08 -7.02
N TYR A 105 11.94 17.82 -6.79
CA TYR A 105 12.92 16.80 -6.38
C TYR A 105 13.21 15.75 -7.46
N TYR A 106 12.21 15.35 -8.25
CA TYR A 106 12.37 14.27 -9.23
C TYR A 106 12.89 14.78 -10.59
N GLY A 107 12.53 16.00 -10.97
CA GLY A 107 12.95 16.64 -12.22
C GLY A 107 12.10 16.22 -13.42
N LYS A 108 12.04 17.08 -14.45
CA LYS A 108 11.06 16.98 -15.56
C LYS A 108 11.10 15.69 -16.39
N ASN A 109 12.24 14.99 -16.40
CA ASN A 109 12.50 13.85 -17.29
C ASN A 109 12.62 12.50 -16.56
N LYS A 110 12.37 12.44 -15.23
CA LYS A 110 12.48 11.21 -14.43
C LYS A 110 11.15 10.91 -13.75
N SER A 111 10.46 9.85 -14.20
CA SER A 111 9.17 9.30 -13.70
C SER A 111 8.14 10.33 -13.18
N GLN A 112 7.09 10.57 -13.96
CA GLN A 112 5.97 11.42 -13.51
C GLN A 112 4.98 10.59 -12.70
N CYS A 113 5.27 10.37 -11.41
CA CYS A 113 4.27 9.81 -10.51
C CYS A 113 3.31 10.90 -10.03
N THR A 114 2.17 11.01 -10.71
CA THR A 114 1.12 11.98 -10.38
C THR A 114 -0.10 11.28 -9.81
N LEU A 115 -0.93 12.07 -9.12
CA LEU A 115 -2.22 11.59 -8.65
C LEU A 115 -3.18 11.45 -9.85
N ASP A 116 -3.80 10.29 -10.00
CA ASP A 116 -4.65 9.86 -11.09
C ASP A 116 -6.08 10.35 -10.84
N THR A 117 -6.49 11.38 -11.59
CA THR A 117 -7.77 12.05 -11.41
C THR A 117 -8.98 11.16 -11.68
N TYR A 118 -8.79 9.98 -12.28
CA TYR A 118 -9.88 9.04 -12.53
C TYR A 118 -10.17 8.11 -11.35
N VAL A 119 -9.23 7.92 -10.42
CA VAL A 119 -9.40 6.99 -9.29
C VAL A 119 -10.67 7.29 -8.46
N PRO A 120 -11.02 8.56 -8.15
CA PRO A 120 -12.26 8.85 -7.42
C PRO A 120 -13.56 8.40 -8.12
N TYR A 121 -13.51 8.16 -9.42
CA TYR A 121 -14.65 7.79 -10.26
C TYR A 121 -14.60 6.34 -10.76
N ASP A 122 -13.59 5.57 -10.36
CA ASP A 122 -13.39 4.18 -10.81
C ASP A 122 -14.03 3.20 -9.82
N ASP A 123 -15.18 2.63 -10.15
CA ASP A 123 -15.87 1.62 -9.33
C ASP A 123 -15.05 0.33 -9.11
N TYR A 124 -13.97 0.14 -9.88
CA TYR A 124 -13.08 -1.01 -9.81
C TYR A 124 -11.74 -0.71 -9.10
N TRP A 125 -11.56 0.49 -8.51
CA TRP A 125 -10.28 0.91 -7.93
C TRP A 125 -9.71 -0.06 -6.88
N GLU A 126 -10.54 -0.68 -6.04
CA GLU A 126 -10.11 -1.66 -5.02
C GLU A 126 -9.52 -2.91 -5.68
N ALA A 127 -10.18 -3.41 -6.72
CA ALA A 127 -9.73 -4.58 -7.44
C ALA A 127 -8.49 -4.28 -8.30
N ARG A 128 -8.37 -3.06 -8.85
CA ARG A 128 -7.12 -2.61 -9.47
C ARG A 128 -6.00 -2.50 -8.44
N LYS A 129 -6.24 -1.97 -7.24
CA LYS A 129 -5.27 -1.94 -6.13
C LYS A 129 -4.75 -3.34 -5.84
N GLU A 130 -5.63 -4.32 -5.68
CA GLU A 130 -5.24 -5.71 -5.43
C GLU A 130 -4.44 -6.34 -6.57
N PHE A 131 -4.74 -5.99 -7.83
CA PHE A 131 -3.94 -6.41 -8.98
C PHE A 131 -2.49 -5.88 -8.86
N TYR A 132 -2.30 -4.60 -8.58
CA TYR A 132 -0.96 -4.05 -8.42
C TYR A 132 -0.22 -4.61 -7.19
N GLU A 133 -0.94 -4.93 -6.10
CA GLU A 133 -0.37 -5.64 -4.96
C GLU A 133 0.09 -7.05 -5.35
N TYR A 134 -0.71 -7.76 -6.14
CA TYR A 134 -0.32 -9.07 -6.68
C TYR A 134 0.94 -8.93 -7.53
N CYS A 135 1.00 -7.93 -8.42
CA CYS A 135 2.18 -7.72 -9.26
C CYS A 135 3.45 -7.43 -8.48
N LEU A 136 3.39 -6.64 -7.40
CA LEU A 136 4.54 -6.46 -6.51
C LEU A 136 4.98 -7.77 -5.85
N ASN A 137 4.04 -8.65 -5.55
CA ASN A 137 4.30 -9.89 -4.84
C ASN A 137 4.61 -11.06 -5.78
N TYR A 138 4.53 -10.85 -7.10
CA TYR A 138 4.49 -11.94 -8.08
C TYR A 138 5.73 -12.82 -8.04
N GLU A 139 6.92 -12.22 -8.06
CA GLU A 139 8.18 -12.97 -8.02
C GLU A 139 8.31 -13.83 -6.75
N GLU A 140 7.91 -13.28 -5.60
CA GLU A 140 7.92 -14.04 -4.36
C GLU A 140 6.92 -15.19 -4.36
N ILE A 141 5.72 -14.95 -4.89
CA ILE A 141 4.67 -15.97 -5.01
C ILE A 141 5.15 -17.07 -5.93
N LYS A 142 5.62 -16.72 -7.13
CA LYS A 142 6.10 -17.66 -8.15
C LYS A 142 7.24 -18.53 -7.63
N ALA A 143 8.19 -17.96 -6.90
CA ALA A 143 9.32 -18.69 -6.35
C ALA A 143 8.95 -19.64 -5.19
N LYS A 144 7.89 -19.33 -4.43
CA LYS A 144 7.59 -20.01 -3.16
C LYS A 144 6.28 -20.81 -3.15
N LYS A 145 5.38 -20.62 -4.12
CA LYS A 145 4.03 -21.24 -4.13
C LYS A 145 4.05 -22.77 -4.22
N ASP A 146 5.06 -23.35 -4.84
CA ASP A 146 5.19 -24.80 -5.06
C ASP A 146 6.04 -25.48 -3.95
N LEU A 147 6.53 -24.70 -2.98
CA LEU A 147 7.29 -25.23 -1.85
C LEU A 147 6.35 -25.79 -0.77
N THR A 148 6.74 -26.92 -0.18
CA THR A 148 5.95 -27.65 0.83
C THR A 148 6.36 -27.33 2.26
N TYR A 149 7.26 -26.38 2.48
CA TYR A 149 7.69 -25.96 3.81
C TYR A 149 6.61 -25.19 4.57
N THR A 150 6.56 -25.37 5.89
CA THR A 150 5.71 -24.59 6.79
C THR A 150 5.95 -23.08 6.60
N GLY A 151 4.88 -22.31 6.45
CA GLY A 151 4.91 -20.88 6.15
C GLY A 151 4.81 -20.55 4.65
N CYS A 152 4.99 -21.53 3.76
CA CYS A 152 4.86 -21.31 2.31
C CYS A 152 3.40 -21.37 1.82
N GLU A 153 2.49 -21.93 2.62
CA GLU A 153 1.05 -21.94 2.34
C GLU A 153 0.50 -20.54 2.05
N LYS A 154 1.06 -19.49 2.68
CA LYS A 154 0.63 -18.12 2.43
C LYS A 154 0.85 -17.67 0.98
N TYR A 155 1.87 -18.16 0.29
CA TYR A 155 2.13 -17.82 -1.11
C TYR A 155 1.20 -18.60 -2.04
N ARG A 156 1.04 -19.91 -1.80
CA ARG A 156 0.10 -20.77 -2.53
C ARG A 156 -1.35 -20.29 -2.43
N ASP A 157 -1.75 -19.85 -1.25
CA ASP A 157 -3.12 -19.43 -0.96
C ASP A 157 -3.29 -17.90 -1.11
N TYR A 158 -2.28 -17.16 -1.58
CA TYR A 158 -2.38 -15.70 -1.81
C TYR A 158 -3.52 -15.32 -2.77
N PRO A 159 -3.65 -15.93 -3.97
CA PRO A 159 -4.80 -15.70 -4.86
C PRO A 159 -6.17 -15.86 -4.20
N LYS A 160 -6.29 -16.85 -3.29
CA LYS A 160 -7.57 -17.26 -2.69
C LYS A 160 -8.02 -16.33 -1.57
N ARG A 161 -7.12 -15.52 -1.02
CA ARG A 161 -7.38 -14.63 0.12
C ARG A 161 -7.84 -13.24 -0.29
N LYS A 162 -7.88 -12.95 -1.60
CA LYS A 162 -8.33 -11.66 -2.11
C LYS A 162 -9.86 -11.57 -2.06
N PRO A 163 -10.43 -10.46 -1.56
CA PRO A 163 -11.86 -10.33 -1.33
C PRO A 163 -12.67 -10.16 -2.63
N HIS A 164 -12.05 -9.67 -3.71
CA HIS A 164 -12.72 -9.62 -5.00
C HIS A 164 -12.75 -10.98 -5.68
N SER A 165 -13.89 -11.30 -6.28
CA SER A 165 -14.06 -12.55 -7.01
C SER A 165 -13.08 -12.61 -8.17
N LEU A 166 -12.69 -13.84 -8.50
CA LEU A 166 -11.87 -14.14 -9.67
C LEU A 166 -12.47 -13.53 -10.95
N ASP A 167 -13.79 -13.51 -11.06
CA ASP A 167 -14.50 -12.94 -12.21
C ASP A 167 -14.34 -11.42 -12.30
N LYS A 168 -14.34 -10.71 -11.16
CA LYS A 168 -14.07 -9.26 -11.14
C LYS A 168 -12.64 -8.96 -11.57
N PHE A 169 -11.68 -9.80 -11.16
CA PHE A 169 -10.30 -9.72 -11.66
C PHE A 169 -10.23 -9.97 -13.16
N LYS A 170 -10.88 -11.01 -13.68
CA LYS A 170 -10.93 -11.30 -15.13
C LYS A 170 -11.50 -10.13 -15.92
N GLN A 171 -12.58 -9.51 -15.43
CA GLN A 171 -13.17 -8.32 -16.04
C GLN A 171 -12.14 -7.19 -16.15
N ILE A 172 -11.47 -6.87 -15.04
CA ILE A 172 -10.44 -5.81 -14.99
C ILE A 172 -9.24 -6.14 -15.88
N LEU A 173 -8.82 -7.41 -15.92
CA LEU A 173 -7.73 -7.90 -16.77
C LEU A 173 -8.06 -7.82 -18.27
N SER A 174 -9.34 -7.84 -18.60
CA SER A 174 -9.84 -7.75 -19.98
C SER A 174 -9.99 -6.28 -20.44
N GLU A 175 -9.87 -5.32 -19.53
CA GLU A 175 -9.93 -3.89 -19.85
C GLU A 175 -8.57 -3.36 -20.31
N ASP A 176 -8.55 -2.60 -21.39
CA ASP A 176 -7.34 -2.00 -21.97
C ASP A 176 -6.57 -1.07 -21.00
N ASN A 177 -7.23 -0.58 -19.94
CA ASN A 177 -6.68 0.40 -19.00
C ASN A 177 -5.52 -0.13 -18.14
N LEU A 178 -5.33 -1.45 -18.06
CA LEU A 178 -4.17 -2.04 -17.37
C LEU A 178 -2.87 -1.95 -18.18
N LYS A 179 -2.93 -1.60 -19.46
CA LYS A 179 -1.74 -1.44 -20.33
C LYS A 179 -0.91 -0.19 -20.01
N ASN A 180 -1.42 0.70 -19.14
CA ASN A 180 -0.79 1.99 -18.82
C ASN A 180 0.43 1.91 -17.90
N CYS A 181 0.60 0.78 -17.19
CA CYS A 181 1.88 0.39 -16.60
C CYS A 181 2.36 -0.85 -17.36
N PRO A 182 3.09 -0.68 -18.47
CA PRO A 182 3.63 -1.82 -19.18
C PRO A 182 4.62 -2.49 -18.24
N ASN A 183 4.20 -3.55 -17.55
CA ASN A 183 5.00 -4.40 -16.66
C ASN A 183 6.17 -5.10 -17.39
N SER A 184 6.52 -4.64 -18.60
CA SER A 184 7.45 -5.22 -19.56
C SER A 184 8.90 -4.73 -19.41
N ASP A 185 9.17 -3.77 -18.53
CA ASP A 185 10.51 -3.27 -18.25
C ASP A 185 11.09 -3.84 -16.94
N GLY A 186 11.09 -5.16 -16.78
CA GLY A 186 11.90 -5.90 -15.79
C GLY A 186 11.63 -5.65 -14.29
N GLU A 187 10.99 -4.54 -13.90
CA GLU A 187 10.76 -4.12 -12.51
C GLU A 187 9.72 -4.98 -11.78
N THR A 188 8.92 -5.76 -12.52
CA THR A 188 7.81 -6.57 -11.97
C THR A 188 7.99 -8.07 -12.19
N GLY A 189 9.14 -8.49 -12.72
CA GLY A 189 9.40 -9.90 -13.03
C GLY A 189 8.48 -10.49 -14.12
N GLY A 190 7.76 -9.65 -14.86
CA GLY A 190 6.81 -10.10 -15.88
C GLY A 190 5.42 -10.39 -15.33
N CYS A 191 4.89 -9.53 -14.46
CA CYS A 191 3.47 -9.53 -14.10
C CYS A 191 2.60 -9.12 -15.31
N ASP A 192 2.52 -9.99 -16.31
CA ASP A 192 1.69 -9.80 -17.50
C ASP A 192 0.22 -10.13 -17.14
N PRO A 193 -0.74 -9.21 -17.37
CA PRO A 193 -2.16 -9.48 -17.20
C PRO A 193 -2.63 -10.81 -17.84
N ASN A 194 -2.06 -11.21 -18.97
CA ASN A 194 -2.38 -12.46 -19.66
C ASN A 194 -1.85 -13.69 -18.93
N VAL A 195 -0.62 -13.62 -18.40
CA VAL A 195 -0.03 -14.70 -17.58
C VAL A 195 -0.87 -14.87 -16.31
N LEU A 196 -1.23 -13.76 -15.69
CA LEU A 196 -2.13 -13.72 -14.55
C LEU A 196 -3.49 -14.34 -14.85
N PHE A 197 -4.11 -13.92 -15.94
CA PHE A 197 -5.39 -14.45 -16.39
C PHE A 197 -5.33 -15.98 -16.57
N ALA A 198 -4.24 -16.51 -17.13
CA ALA A 198 -4.03 -17.94 -17.29
C ALA A 198 -3.83 -18.68 -15.94
N GLU A 199 -3.05 -18.11 -15.01
CA GLU A 199 -2.87 -18.66 -13.66
C GLU A 199 -4.19 -18.72 -12.89
N PHE A 200 -4.95 -17.63 -12.94
CA PHE A 200 -6.24 -17.52 -12.29
C PHE A 200 -7.30 -18.44 -12.90
N SER A 201 -7.32 -18.61 -14.22
CA SER A 201 -8.25 -19.54 -14.88
C SER A 201 -8.04 -20.98 -14.40
N LYS A 202 -6.78 -21.43 -14.28
CA LYS A 202 -6.45 -22.77 -13.74
C LYS A 202 -6.89 -22.96 -12.29
N LEU A 203 -6.89 -21.89 -11.48
CA LEU A 203 -7.37 -21.95 -10.11
C LEU A 203 -8.88 -22.18 -10.06
N ASN A 204 -9.64 -21.60 -10.99
CA ASN A 204 -11.08 -21.79 -11.06
C ASN A 204 -11.42 -23.25 -11.40
N ASP A 205 -10.75 -23.81 -12.40
CA ASP A 205 -10.93 -25.20 -12.80
C ASP A 205 -10.62 -26.16 -11.62
N PHE A 206 -9.58 -25.85 -10.83
CA PHE A 206 -9.24 -26.60 -9.63
C PHE A 206 -10.32 -26.50 -8.53
N LEU A 207 -10.88 -25.31 -8.30
CA LEU A 207 -11.94 -25.09 -7.31
C LEU A 207 -13.26 -25.75 -7.72
N GLU A 208 -13.63 -25.66 -9.00
CA GLU A 208 -14.80 -26.33 -9.57
C GLU A 208 -14.65 -27.86 -9.49
N THR A 209 -13.47 -28.38 -9.84
CA THR A 209 -13.17 -29.82 -9.72
C THR A 209 -13.26 -30.31 -8.27
N LYS A 210 -12.82 -29.50 -7.30
CA LYS A 210 -12.91 -29.83 -5.87
C LYS A 210 -14.35 -29.77 -5.34
N ASN A 211 -15.18 -28.87 -5.85
CA ASN A 211 -16.60 -28.77 -5.49
C ASN A 211 -17.45 -29.90 -6.11
N GLY A 212 -16.96 -30.57 -7.16
CA GLY A 212 -17.58 -31.76 -7.75
C GLY A 212 -17.33 -33.06 -6.98
N LEU A 213 -16.49 -33.05 -5.93
CA LEU A 213 -16.21 -34.21 -5.07
C LEU A 213 -17.07 -34.14 -3.80
N PRO A 214 -17.82 -35.21 -3.43
CA PRO A 214 -18.70 -35.17 -2.28
C PRO A 214 -17.91 -35.26 -0.96
N GLY A 215 -18.07 -34.27 -0.08
CA GLY A 215 -17.77 -34.40 1.35
C GLY A 215 -16.96 -33.28 1.99
N GLU A 216 -17.61 -32.59 2.94
CA GLU A 216 -17.03 -31.86 4.11
C GLU A 216 -16.11 -30.64 3.89
N SER A 217 -15.43 -30.48 2.75
CA SER A 217 -14.44 -29.40 2.58
C SER A 217 -15.05 -28.01 2.34
N SER A 218 -16.34 -27.89 1.99
CA SER A 218 -16.97 -26.61 1.60
C SER A 218 -17.24 -25.66 2.77
N LYS A 219 -17.26 -26.16 4.03
CA LYS A 219 -17.50 -25.33 5.21
C LYS A 219 -16.30 -24.49 5.64
N LEU A 220 -15.08 -24.87 5.24
CA LEU A 220 -13.85 -24.17 5.58
C LEU A 220 -13.59 -22.92 4.72
N PHE A 221 -14.22 -22.83 3.55
CA PHE A 221 -14.00 -21.74 2.58
C PHE A 221 -14.86 -20.49 2.81
N LEU A 222 -15.95 -20.58 3.59
CA LEU A 222 -16.87 -19.46 3.81
C LEU A 222 -16.60 -18.64 5.08
N GLY A 223 -15.55 -18.93 5.85
CA GLY A 223 -15.22 -18.14 7.04
C GLY A 223 -16.30 -18.11 8.12
N LEU A 224 -17.30 -18.99 8.06
CA LEU A 224 -18.31 -19.14 9.09
C LEU A 224 -17.75 -20.02 10.22
N SER A 225 -16.97 -19.40 11.12
CA SER A 225 -16.67 -20.04 12.40
C SER A 225 -17.92 -20.03 13.26
N LYS A 226 -18.32 -21.21 13.75
CA LYS A 226 -19.34 -21.37 14.77
C LYS A 226 -19.03 -20.48 15.97
N LYS A 227 -20.03 -19.72 16.39
CA LYS A 227 -20.05 -19.01 17.66
C LYS A 227 -20.27 -20.03 18.77
N ASP A 228 -19.25 -20.33 19.55
CA ASP A 228 -19.38 -20.96 20.86
C ASP A 228 -18.58 -20.15 21.89
N THR A 229 -19.30 -19.60 22.85
CA THR A 229 -18.83 -18.86 24.02
C THR A 229 -18.14 -19.78 25.02
N ALA A 230 -16.95 -19.41 25.50
CA ALA A 230 -16.52 -19.63 26.89
C ALA A 230 -15.32 -18.74 27.26
N THR A 231 -15.41 -18.09 28.42
CA THR A 231 -14.42 -17.23 29.08
C THR A 231 -13.29 -18.03 29.75
N ALA A 232 -12.04 -17.55 29.71
CA ALA A 232 -11.09 -17.56 30.83
C ALA A 232 -9.85 -16.70 30.54
N ALA A 233 -9.31 -16.06 31.58
CA ALA A 233 -8.33 -14.98 31.56
C ALA A 233 -6.88 -15.44 31.85
N SER A 234 -5.97 -14.43 31.85
CA SER A 234 -4.57 -14.37 32.36
C SER A 234 -3.47 -14.77 31.37
N ALA A 235 -2.26 -14.19 31.34
CA ALA A 235 -1.64 -12.96 31.87
C ALA A 235 -0.17 -13.03 31.40
N ILE A 236 0.41 -12.02 30.75
CA ILE A 236 1.88 -11.86 30.70
C ILE A 236 2.21 -10.36 30.75
N GLY A 237 2.92 -9.97 31.80
CA GLY A 237 3.34 -8.60 32.08
C GLY A 237 4.47 -8.13 31.15
N VAL A 238 4.36 -6.88 30.71
CA VAL A 238 5.46 -6.15 30.06
C VAL A 238 6.16 -5.33 31.15
N SER A 239 7.44 -5.66 31.40
CA SER A 239 8.28 -4.95 32.37
C SER A 239 8.50 -3.49 31.93
N LEU A 240 8.08 -2.53 32.76
CA LEU A 240 8.24 -1.08 32.54
C LEU A 240 9.69 -0.63 32.32
N LEU A 241 10.69 -1.43 32.74
CA LEU A 241 12.12 -1.12 32.60
C LEU A 241 12.62 -1.20 31.14
N GLY A 242 11.98 -1.99 30.28
CA GLY A 242 12.33 -2.05 28.85
C GLY A 242 11.91 -0.81 28.07
N LEU A 243 10.79 -0.19 28.46
CA LEU A 243 10.24 1.00 27.82
C LEU A 243 11.07 2.26 28.09
N THR A 244 11.68 2.37 29.27
CA THR A 244 12.49 3.54 29.63
C THR A 244 13.84 3.54 28.90
N LEU A 245 14.51 2.39 28.80
CA LEU A 245 15.77 2.25 28.06
C LEU A 245 15.59 2.47 26.56
N PHE A 246 14.49 2.00 25.97
CA PHE A 246 14.18 2.25 24.55
C PHE A 246 13.93 3.73 24.26
N LYS A 247 13.29 4.45 25.20
CA LYS A 247 12.98 5.88 25.07
C LYS A 247 14.22 6.76 25.17
N VAL A 248 15.14 6.45 26.09
CA VAL A 248 16.40 7.18 26.26
C VAL A 248 17.33 7.02 25.05
N LYS A 249 17.44 5.80 24.50
CA LYS A 249 18.25 5.54 23.29
C LYS A 249 17.71 6.28 22.06
N ARG A 250 16.37 6.42 21.93
CA ARG A 250 15.72 7.14 20.81
C ARG A 250 15.92 8.67 20.89
N ILE A 251 15.96 9.24 22.10
CA ILE A 251 16.25 10.67 22.31
C ILE A 251 17.70 11.00 21.93
N LEU A 252 18.66 10.15 22.30
CA LEU A 252 20.08 10.35 21.98
C LEU A 252 20.37 10.32 20.46
N ILE A 253 19.71 9.43 19.71
CA ILE A 253 19.85 9.36 18.25
C ILE A 253 19.27 10.61 17.58
N SER A 254 18.10 11.09 18.05
CA SER A 254 17.47 12.30 17.54
C SER A 254 18.31 13.58 17.74
N LEU A 255 19.02 13.69 18.86
CA LEU A 255 19.92 14.83 19.12
C LEU A 255 21.15 14.81 18.19
N PHE A 256 21.62 13.62 17.81
CA PHE A 256 22.75 13.47 16.89
C PHE A 256 22.39 13.83 15.44
N GLU A 257 21.21 13.42 14.97
CA GLU A 257 20.71 13.78 13.64
C GLU A 257 20.45 15.29 13.51
N TYR A 258 19.96 15.94 14.57
CA TYR A 258 19.76 17.39 14.61
C TYR A 258 21.07 18.18 14.49
N GLN A 259 22.13 17.75 15.20
CA GLN A 259 23.45 18.38 15.14
C GLN A 259 24.08 18.28 13.75
N ILE A 260 23.93 17.14 13.07
CA ILE A 260 24.43 16.93 11.70
C ILE A 260 23.69 17.85 10.71
N VAL A 261 22.37 17.96 10.82
CA VAL A 261 21.57 18.85 9.95
C VAL A 261 21.89 20.33 10.20
N LEU A 262 22.12 20.73 11.46
CA LEU A 262 22.54 22.10 11.78
C LEU A 262 23.91 22.41 11.18
N LEU A 263 24.87 21.49 11.28
CA LEU A 263 26.22 21.65 10.72
C LEU A 263 26.19 21.77 9.19
N ILE A 264 25.30 21.06 8.50
CA ILE A 264 25.12 21.16 7.05
C ILE A 264 24.52 22.52 6.65
N LEU A 265 23.61 23.07 7.46
CA LEU A 265 22.96 24.37 7.19
C LEU A 265 23.83 25.59 7.51
N PHE A 266 24.87 25.44 8.35
CA PHE A 266 25.81 26.54 8.66
C PHE A 266 27.03 26.57 7.75
N TYR A 267 27.24 25.56 6.90
CA TYR A 267 28.39 25.46 5.99
C TYR A 267 28.06 25.71 4.50
N HIS A 268 26.83 26.15 4.20
CA HIS A 268 26.38 26.61 2.88
C HIS A 268 25.67 27.95 3.00
#